data_AF-A0A5J9UC37-F1
#
_entry.id   AF-A0A5J9UC37-F1
#
_cell.length_a   1.000
_cell.length_b   1.000
_cell.length_c   1.000
_cell.angle_alpha   90.00
_cell.angle_beta   90.00
_cell.angle_gamma   90.00
#
_symmetry.space_group_name_H-M   'P 1'
#
loop_
_entity.id
_entity.type
_entity.pdbx_description
1 polymer ?
#
loop_
_entity_poly.entity_id
_entity_poly.type
_entity_poly.pdbx_seq_one_letter_code
_entity_poly.pdbx_strand_id
1 'polypeptide(L)'
;VSTYYRKQRKHISDILWKQHFQRAEYMASVLLVGVAIVLSLAYISAQPAPGCQTHCGDVEIPYPFGIVGTGCALEKGFEINCSKTVDGEKPNIVIFRKKPNIVNIEVLNISVSHGKTRVLNRISTYCYNPITRKM
;
A
#
# COMPACT_ATOMS: atom_id res chain seq x y z
N VAL A 1 -46.11 34.12 -39.79
CA VAL A 1 -44.83 33.51 -40.25
C VAL A 1 -43.69 33.80 -39.27
N SER A 2 -43.30 35.06 -39.02
CA SER A 2 -42.18 35.41 -38.12
C SER A 2 -42.31 34.92 -36.66
N THR A 3 -43.50 35.01 -36.06
CA THR A 3 -43.78 34.54 -34.69
C THR A 3 -43.70 33.02 -34.54
N TYR A 4 -44.13 32.29 -35.57
CA TYR A 4 -44.05 30.82 -35.63
C TYR A 4 -42.59 30.35 -35.62
N TYR A 5 -41.74 30.93 -36.48
CA TYR A 5 -40.30 30.65 -36.49
C TYR A 5 -39.59 31.05 -35.19
N ARG A 6 -40.03 32.12 -34.53
CA ARG A 6 -39.47 32.55 -33.24
C ARG A 6 -39.83 31.57 -32.11
N LYS A 7 -41.06 31.03 -32.10
CA LYS A 7 -41.51 30.01 -31.14
C LYS A 7 -40.82 28.66 -31.38
N GLN A 8 -40.69 28.27 -32.64
CA GLN A 8 -40.00 27.05 -33.05
C GLN A 8 -38.50 27.08 -32.69
N ARG A 9 -37.83 28.23 -32.86
CA ARG A 9 -36.43 28.42 -32.43
C ARG A 9 -36.24 28.27 -30.92
N LYS A 10 -37.12 28.87 -30.10
CA LYS A 10 -37.08 28.71 -28.64
C LYS A 10 -37.30 27.26 -28.22
N HIS A 11 -38.28 26.59 -28.84
CA HIS A 11 -38.57 25.20 -28.55
C HIS A 11 -37.39 24.26 -28.89
N ILE A 12 -36.72 24.48 -30.03
CA ILE A 12 -35.54 23.72 -30.42
C ILE A 12 -34.35 24.02 -29.49
N SER A 13 -34.15 25.28 -29.08
CA SER A 13 -33.08 25.62 -28.11
C SER A 13 -33.29 24.95 -26.76
N ASP A 14 -34.54 24.86 -26.27
CA ASP A 14 -34.85 24.22 -24.99
C ASP A 14 -34.63 22.70 -25.03
N ILE A 15 -34.94 22.05 -26.16
CA ILE A 15 -34.68 20.62 -26.37
C ILE A 15 -33.17 20.34 -26.40
N LEU A 16 -32.42 21.13 -27.17
CA LEU A 16 -30.96 21.00 -27.26
C LEU A 16 -30.31 21.25 -25.90
N TRP A 17 -30.77 22.27 -25.16
CA TRP A 17 -30.24 22.58 -23.83
C TRP A 17 -30.52 21.45 -22.82
N LYS A 18 -31.73 20.87 -22.83
CA LYS A 18 -32.07 19.69 -22.02
C LYS A 18 -31.23 18.46 -22.38
N GLN A 19 -31.00 18.21 -23.68
CA GLN A 19 -30.13 17.11 -24.12
C GLN A 19 -28.68 17.29 -23.69
N HIS A 20 -28.14 18.50 -23.78
CA HIS A 20 -26.78 18.79 -23.34
C HIS A 20 -26.63 18.66 -21.82
N PHE A 21 -27.58 19.17 -21.04
CA PHE A 21 -27.58 19.07 -19.59
C PHE A 21 -27.67 17.62 -19.12
N GLN A 22 -28.57 16.85 -19.72
CA GLN A 22 -28.76 15.43 -19.39
C GLN A 22 -27.54 14.59 -19.79
N ARG A 23 -26.90 14.86 -20.94
CA ARG A 23 -25.62 14.22 -21.30
C ARG A 23 -24.52 14.54 -20.30
N ALA A 24 -24.44 15.78 -19.80
CA ALA A 24 -23.42 16.15 -18.82
C ALA A 24 -23.61 15.43 -17.47
N GLU A 25 -24.85 15.30 -16.98
CA GLU A 25 -25.15 14.55 -15.75
C GLU A 25 -24.86 13.04 -15.91
N TYR A 26 -25.21 12.45 -17.05
CA TYR A 26 -24.85 11.05 -17.34
C TYR A 26 -23.34 10.85 -17.44
N MET A 27 -22.61 11.76 -18.09
CA MET A 27 -21.15 11.69 -18.15
C MET A 27 -20.52 11.84 -16.75
N ALA A 28 -21.04 12.76 -15.92
CA ALA A 28 -20.59 12.94 -14.54
C ALA A 28 -20.84 11.67 -13.70
N SER A 29 -22.03 11.08 -13.79
CA SER A 29 -22.35 9.83 -13.08
C SER A 29 -21.51 8.64 -13.56
N VAL A 30 -21.29 8.48 -14.87
CA VAL A 30 -20.40 7.45 -15.43
C VAL A 30 -18.97 7.65 -14.95
N LEU A 31 -18.47 8.89 -14.90
CA LEU A 31 -17.15 9.19 -14.36
C LEU A 31 -17.04 8.84 -12.87
N LEU A 32 -18.02 9.22 -12.05
CA LEU A 32 -18.04 8.90 -10.62
C LEU A 32 -18.06 7.38 -10.38
N VAL A 33 -18.90 6.65 -11.12
CA VAL A 33 -18.95 5.18 -11.05
C VAL A 33 -17.62 4.58 -11.49
N GLY A 34 -17.01 5.08 -12.57
CA GLY A 34 -15.69 4.66 -13.03
C GLY A 34 -14.61 4.87 -11.97
N VAL A 35 -14.56 6.05 -11.34
CA VAL A 35 -13.62 6.35 -10.25
C VAL A 35 -13.84 5.43 -9.05
N ALA A 36 -15.10 5.19 -8.65
CA ALA A 36 -15.41 4.29 -7.54
C ALA A 36 -14.96 2.84 -7.82
N ILE A 37 -15.14 2.36 -9.06
CA ILE A 37 -14.65 1.03 -9.47
C ILE A 37 -13.12 0.97 -9.40
N VAL A 38 -12.42 1.98 -9.92
CA VAL A 38 -10.94 2.02 -9.89
C VAL A 38 -10.41 2.04 -8.46
N LEU A 39 -11.01 2.84 -7.58
CA LEU A 39 -10.64 2.90 -6.15
C LEU A 39 -10.84 1.54 -5.46
N SER A 40 -11.93 0.85 -5.77
CA SER A 40 -12.25 -0.46 -5.18
C SER A 40 -11.22 -1.53 -5.56
N LEU A 41 -10.81 -1.57 -6.83
CA LEU A 41 -9.80 -2.52 -7.32
C LEU A 41 -8.42 -2.28 -6.70
N ALA A 42 -8.03 -1.02 -6.53
CA ALA A 42 -6.77 -0.66 -5.90
C ALA A 42 -6.69 -1.16 -4.44
N TYR A 43 -7.78 -1.03 -3.67
CA TYR A 43 -7.83 -1.48 -2.28
C TYR A 43 -7.62 -2.99 -2.13
N ILE A 44 -8.27 -3.80 -2.98
CA ILE A 44 -8.14 -5.27 -2.96
C ILE A 44 -6.69 -5.69 -3.20
N SER A 45 -6.00 -5.02 -4.14
CA SER A 45 -4.61 -5.33 -4.46
C SER A 45 -3.60 -4.99 -3.34
N ALA A 46 -4.00 -4.11 -2.41
CA ALA A 46 -3.17 -3.69 -1.29
C ALA A 46 -3.36 -4.57 -0.03
N GLN A 47 -4.25 -5.58 -0.10
CA GLN A 47 -4.50 -6.48 1.02
C GLN A 47 -3.76 -7.81 0.86
N PRO A 48 -3.29 -8.41 1.97
CA PRO A 48 -2.75 -9.75 1.93
C PRO A 48 -3.86 -10.75 1.57
N ALA A 49 -3.51 -11.85 0.91
CA ALA A 49 -4.47 -12.89 0.56
C ALA A 49 -5.15 -13.48 1.81
N PRO A 50 -6.42 -13.97 1.70
CA PRO A 50 -7.08 -14.63 2.81
C PRO A 50 -6.23 -15.77 3.37
N GLY A 51 -6.11 -15.84 4.70
CA GLY A 51 -5.27 -16.84 5.38
C GLY A 51 -3.80 -16.48 5.53
N CYS A 52 -3.37 -15.31 5.04
CA CYS A 52 -2.03 -14.80 5.29
C CYS A 52 -1.86 -14.33 6.73
N GLN A 53 -0.78 -14.76 7.36
CA GLN A 53 -0.41 -14.32 8.71
C GLN A 53 0.10 -12.88 8.66
N THR A 54 -0.61 -11.98 9.35
CA THR A 54 -0.31 -10.53 9.40
C THR A 54 0.46 -10.10 10.63
N HIS A 55 0.83 -11.03 11.52
CA HIS A 55 1.60 -10.72 12.74
C HIS A 55 2.65 -11.79 13.02
N CYS A 56 3.81 -11.35 13.50
CA CYS A 56 4.86 -12.22 14.03
C CYS A 56 5.31 -11.64 15.38
N GLY A 57 4.89 -12.30 16.46
CA GLY A 57 5.00 -11.72 17.81
C GLY A 57 4.21 -10.42 17.88
N ASP A 58 4.84 -9.36 18.37
CA ASP A 58 4.23 -8.04 18.52
C ASP A 58 4.38 -7.16 17.26
N VAL A 59 4.98 -7.68 16.19
CA VAL A 59 5.22 -6.93 14.96
C VAL A 59 4.13 -7.24 13.94
N GLU A 60 3.44 -6.19 13.50
CA GLU A 60 2.53 -6.25 12.36
C GLU A 60 3.29 -6.38 11.03
N ILE A 61 2.79 -7.25 10.16
CA ILE A 61 3.31 -7.57 8.84
C ILE A 61 2.24 -7.15 7.82
N PRO A 62 2.26 -5.88 7.39
CA PRO A 62 1.35 -5.40 6.35
C PRO A 62 1.80 -5.89 4.97
N TYR A 63 0.86 -6.07 4.05
CA TYR A 63 1.19 -6.20 2.62
C TYR A 63 1.95 -4.94 2.17
N PRO A 64 3.02 -5.03 1.37
CA PRO A 64 3.47 -6.15 0.51
C PRO A 64 4.34 -7.23 1.18
N PHE A 65 4.54 -7.19 2.49
CA PHE A 65 5.38 -8.15 3.21
C PHE A 65 4.65 -9.46 3.51
N GLY A 66 5.41 -10.54 3.63
CA GLY A 66 4.86 -11.85 3.97
C GLY A 66 5.92 -12.79 4.53
N ILE A 67 5.46 -13.77 5.32
CA ILE A 67 6.37 -14.76 5.93
C ILE A 67 6.92 -15.68 4.84
N VAL A 68 8.23 -15.93 4.87
CA VAL A 68 8.92 -16.84 3.92
C VAL A 68 8.15 -18.15 3.77
N GLY A 69 7.92 -18.58 2.53
CA GLY A 69 7.27 -19.86 2.23
C GLY A 69 5.75 -19.87 2.32
N THR A 70 5.10 -18.77 2.70
CA THR A 70 3.63 -18.67 2.74
C THR A 70 2.98 -18.23 1.44
N GLY A 71 3.76 -17.66 0.51
CA GLY A 71 3.21 -17.06 -0.72
C GLY A 71 2.46 -15.75 -0.49
N CYS A 72 2.55 -15.17 0.71
CA CYS A 72 1.86 -13.93 1.09
C CYS A 72 2.63 -12.64 0.79
N ALA A 73 3.94 -12.75 0.49
CA ALA A 73 4.75 -11.61 0.10
C ALA A 73 4.50 -11.27 -1.39
N LEU A 74 4.55 -9.99 -1.74
CA LEU A 74 4.42 -9.53 -3.13
C LEU A 74 5.51 -10.16 -4.03
N GLU A 75 6.73 -10.23 -3.54
CA GLU A 75 7.86 -10.88 -4.20
C GLU A 75 8.90 -11.33 -3.17
N LYS A 76 9.93 -12.06 -3.62
CA LYS A 76 11.02 -12.56 -2.76
C LYS A 76 11.74 -11.48 -1.96
N GLY A 77 11.73 -10.23 -2.43
CA GLY A 77 12.31 -9.08 -1.72
C GLY A 77 11.53 -8.64 -0.49
N PHE A 78 10.23 -8.97 -0.41
CA PHE A 78 9.35 -8.65 0.71
C PHE A 78 9.13 -9.83 1.67
N GLU A 79 9.84 -10.93 1.44
CA GLU A 79 9.82 -12.06 2.36
C GLU A 79 10.56 -11.72 3.66
N ILE A 80 9.89 -11.99 4.77
CA ILE A 80 10.44 -11.83 6.12
C ILE A 80 10.47 -13.17 6.84
N ASN A 81 11.52 -13.38 7.63
CA ASN A 81 11.67 -14.60 8.40
C ASN A 81 11.15 -14.38 9.82
N CYS A 82 10.11 -15.11 10.21
CA CYS A 82 9.57 -15.10 11.57
C CYS A 82 10.23 -16.24 12.36
N SER A 83 11.06 -15.91 13.36
CA SER A 83 11.82 -16.91 14.13
C SER A 83 11.59 -16.78 15.62
N LYS A 84 11.54 -17.91 16.34
CA LYS A 84 11.47 -17.93 17.81
C LYS A 84 12.84 -17.58 18.39
N THR A 85 12.89 -16.76 19.44
CA THR A 85 14.14 -16.56 20.20
C THR A 85 14.48 -17.80 21.01
N VAL A 86 15.78 -18.10 21.10
CA VAL A 86 16.32 -19.33 21.72
C VAL A 86 15.96 -19.44 23.20
N ASP A 87 15.79 -18.31 23.88
CA ASP A 87 15.58 -18.25 25.33
C ASP A 87 14.10 -18.16 25.74
N GLY A 88 13.16 -18.16 24.79
CA GLY A 88 11.70 -18.09 25.05
C GLY A 88 11.20 -16.77 25.65
N GLU A 89 12.10 -15.83 25.94
CA GLU A 89 11.81 -14.58 26.65
C GLU A 89 11.17 -13.49 25.76
N LYS A 90 11.37 -13.56 24.43
CA LYS A 90 10.67 -12.72 23.45
C LYS A 90 9.75 -13.57 22.56
N PRO A 91 8.54 -13.08 22.23
CA PRO A 91 7.73 -13.69 21.18
C PRO A 91 8.44 -13.60 19.82
N ASN A 92 7.95 -14.36 18.83
CA ASN A 92 8.59 -14.49 17.51
C ASN A 92 9.14 -13.15 16.97
N ILE A 93 10.42 -13.11 16.58
CA ILE A 93 11.08 -11.93 16.01
C ILE A 93 11.01 -11.95 14.48
N VAL A 94 10.87 -10.76 13.89
CA VAL A 94 10.89 -10.56 12.44
C VAL A 94 12.31 -10.25 11.98
N ILE A 95 12.81 -10.97 10.98
CA ILE A 95 14.17 -10.81 10.45
C ILE A 95 14.12 -10.50 8.96
N PHE A 96 14.69 -9.36 8.55
CA PHE A 96 15.02 -9.10 7.14
C PHE A 96 16.37 -9.73 6.81
N ARG A 97 16.42 -10.49 5.70
CA ARG A 97 17.67 -11.01 5.14
C ARG A 97 18.14 -10.10 4.01
N LYS A 98 19.15 -9.27 4.28
CA LYS A 98 19.84 -8.53 3.21
C LYS A 98 20.83 -9.47 2.52
N LYS A 99 20.65 -9.74 1.22
CA LYS A 99 21.69 -10.38 0.38
C LYS A 99 22.60 -9.30 -0.23
N PRO A 100 23.88 -9.57 -0.53
CA PRO A 100 24.61 -10.85 -0.45
C PRO A 100 25.28 -11.13 0.92
N ASN A 101 25.53 -10.11 1.75
CA ASN A 101 26.07 -10.30 3.10
C ASN A 101 24.90 -10.49 4.07
N ILE A 102 24.62 -11.74 4.44
CA ILE A 102 23.47 -12.18 5.25
C ILE A 102 23.57 -11.60 6.67
N VAL A 103 23.22 -10.32 6.81
CA VAL A 103 22.99 -9.69 8.10
C VAL A 103 21.52 -9.88 8.44
N ASN A 104 21.27 -10.63 9.51
CA ASN A 104 19.94 -10.77 10.09
C ASN A 104 19.65 -9.50 10.90
N ILE A 105 18.71 -8.69 10.40
CA ILE A 105 18.31 -7.46 11.07
C ILE A 105 16.92 -7.68 11.67
N GLU A 106 16.82 -7.56 13.00
CA GLU A 106 15.55 -7.65 13.71
C GLU A 106 14.71 -6.40 13.42
N VAL A 107 13.45 -6.62 13.06
CA VAL A 107 12.47 -5.58 12.75
C VAL A 107 11.61 -5.35 13.96
N LEU A 108 11.47 -4.09 14.33
CA LEU A 108 10.65 -3.67 15.46
C LEU A 108 9.28 -3.18 15.01
N ASN A 109 9.21 -2.53 13.84
CA ASN A 109 7.95 -2.01 13.30
C ASN A 109 8.07 -1.73 11.80
N ILE A 110 6.98 -1.94 11.07
CA ILE A 110 6.85 -1.64 9.64
C ILE A 110 5.71 -0.63 9.49
N SER A 111 6.00 0.51 8.84
CA SER A 111 5.00 1.53 8.54
C SER A 111 4.96 1.80 7.05
N VAL A 112 3.96 1.22 6.38
CA VAL A 112 3.74 1.37 4.94
C VAL A 112 3.29 2.80 4.61
N SER A 113 2.40 3.39 5.42
CA SER A 113 1.92 4.77 5.24
C SER A 113 3.04 5.81 5.26
N HIS A 114 4.10 5.57 6.04
CA HIS A 114 5.27 6.44 6.10
C HIS A 114 6.46 5.94 5.27
N GLY A 115 6.36 4.77 4.62
CA GLY A 115 7.46 4.14 3.88
C GLY A 115 8.70 3.85 4.73
N LYS A 116 8.52 3.47 6.01
CA LYS A 116 9.62 3.32 6.98
C LYS A 116 9.57 1.96 7.66
N THR A 117 10.75 1.40 7.92
CA THR A 117 10.93 0.21 8.75
C THR A 117 11.86 0.56 9.90
N ARG A 118 11.43 0.29 11.13
CA ARG A 118 12.27 0.41 12.33
C ARG A 118 12.94 -0.93 12.57
N VAL A 119 14.24 -0.89 12.73
CA VAL A 119 15.06 -2.07 12.97
C VAL A 119 15.85 -1.93 14.26
N LEU A 120 16.14 -3.06 14.90
CA LEU A 120 17.03 -3.11 16.04
C LEU A 120 18.47 -2.95 15.55
N ASN A 121 19.12 -1.89 16.01
CA ASN A 121 20.54 -1.71 15.80
C ASN A 121 21.32 -2.39 16.93
N ARG A 122 22.19 -3.34 16.60
CA ARG A 122 23.10 -3.93 17.58
C ARG A 122 24.29 -2.99 17.78
N ILE A 123 24.63 -2.71 19.03
CA ILE A 123 25.82 -1.91 19.37
C ILE A 123 27.05 -2.68 18.89
N SER A 124 27.92 -2.01 18.12
CA SER A 124 29.18 -2.60 17.68
C SER A 124 30.06 -2.91 18.87
N THR A 125 30.64 -4.11 18.92
CA THR A 125 31.70 -4.43 19.90
C THR A 125 33.01 -3.71 19.58
N TYR A 126 33.15 -3.19 18.36
CA TYR A 126 34.35 -2.53 17.85
C TYR A 126 33.98 -1.08 17.49
N CYS A 127 34.37 -0.14 18.34
CA CYS A 127 33.97 1.26 18.27
C CYS A 127 35.12 2.12 17.75
N TYR A 128 34.84 2.95 16.74
CA TYR A 128 35.80 3.91 16.22
C TYR A 128 36.31 4.83 17.32
N ASN A 129 37.62 4.78 17.56
CA ASN A 129 38.31 5.65 18.46
C ASN A 129 38.81 6.90 17.69
N PRO A 130 38.27 8.10 17.98
CA PRO A 130 38.62 9.31 17.23
C PRO A 130 40.05 9.80 17.52
N ILE A 131 40.62 9.42 18.68
CA ILE A 131 41.97 9.80 19.10
C ILE A 131 43.00 8.97 18.34
N THR A 132 42.80 7.66 18.28
CA THR A 132 43.74 6.74 17.63
C THR A 132 43.43 6.52 16.15
N ARG A 133 42.28 7.01 15.67
CA ARG A 133 41.72 6.79 14.33
C ARG A 133 41.62 5.31 13.94
N LYS A 134 41.45 4.44 14.92
CA LYS A 134 41.23 3.01 14.72
C LYS A 134 39.76 2.70 14.89
N MET A 135 39.25 1.76 14.09
CA MET A 135 37.99 1.08 14.43
C MET A 135 38.18 0.27 15.71
#